data_AF-A0AAN8JAX1-F1
#
_entry.id   AF-A0AAN8JAX1-F1
#
_cell.length_a   1.000
_cell.length_b   1.000
_cell.length_c   1.000
_cell.angle_alpha   90.00
_cell.angle_beta   90.00
_cell.angle_gamma   90.00
#
_symmetry.space_group_name_H-M   'P 1'
#
loop_
_entity.id
_entity.type
_entity.pdbx_description
1 polymer ?
#
loop_
_entity_poly.entity_id
_entity_poly.type
_entity_poly.pdbx_seq_one_letter_code
_entity_poly.pdbx_strand_id
1 'polypeptide(L)'
;MDSSSKLLLTNLRSCVKHLASKDRDAFLAKLNELSSLYVNDEDDFLHENEGEGYKLLADELIKLISLAIIPEFSSREHFIFDASDFKGCSDRTELSLTLLQIVFDKLNNGHNNNRKKLAQIILPDLMVLLSSNAEISFWSPAKVVKITELTLEKLKQIFQCEDDNLSKLFFPDDDTTALSSVYGQYLFKIKTRLNKSNWMKNPNIQKSFEWMLKQITFPHLSDFIDHVLPPSLNFIDDFNVENKCCGVRCLGHVISNATREELRWYGRSDVIYDVFHHQLFNHDAKLIQVLYPVLLNLLPVFGKLPDPIDNHHKVFHIILRDVEFENNIINRRALTQNLPQFIDILGISIVNHTKKLLQIFETYLEIYDGPEETSRLNILKTLRQFILVAWPRIPLYSLYLAKILLKFIYDISCDKSTTPNKVKAVLICEAQKCILYLKLCDEQNMISFLESVELIKLNSIITHVVSDIKSHDSCESLTLDVDSICLLLNKVKL
;
A
#
# COMPACT_ATOMS: atom_id res chain seq x y z
N MET A 1 10.25 35.34 -32.98
CA MET A 1 9.27 35.43 -31.89
C MET A 1 8.29 36.52 -32.25
N ASP A 2 7.08 36.12 -32.59
CA ASP A 2 5.99 37.02 -32.95
C ASP A 2 5.54 37.88 -31.77
N SER A 3 4.80 38.96 -32.08
CA SER A 3 4.29 39.93 -31.10
C SER A 3 3.53 39.23 -29.95
N SER A 4 2.72 38.22 -30.30
CA SER A 4 1.90 37.42 -29.38
C SER A 4 2.73 36.54 -28.44
N SER A 5 3.79 35.87 -28.92
CA SER A 5 4.67 35.03 -28.08
C SER A 5 5.51 35.87 -27.11
N LYS A 6 5.96 37.06 -27.53
CA LYS A 6 6.66 38.02 -26.65
C LYS A 6 5.74 38.54 -25.54
N LEU A 7 4.47 38.82 -25.86
CA LEU A 7 3.48 39.27 -24.89
C LEU A 7 3.15 38.17 -23.86
N LEU A 8 2.97 36.92 -24.31
CA LEU A 8 2.78 35.77 -23.41
C LEU A 8 3.97 35.61 -22.46
N LEU A 9 5.19 35.61 -22.98
CA LEU A 9 6.41 35.46 -22.19
C LEU A 9 6.60 36.62 -21.20
N THR A 10 6.28 37.86 -21.60
CA THR A 10 6.38 39.04 -20.73
C THR A 10 5.40 38.96 -19.57
N ASN A 11 4.16 38.57 -19.85
CA ASN A 11 3.14 38.42 -18.83
C ASN A 11 3.44 37.26 -17.89
N LEU A 12 3.93 36.13 -18.42
CA LEU A 12 4.35 34.99 -17.62
C LEU A 12 5.54 35.33 -16.70
N ARG A 13 6.54 36.07 -17.19
CA ARG A 13 7.63 36.61 -16.37
C ARG A 13 7.12 37.53 -15.25
N SER A 14 6.11 38.34 -15.53
CA SER A 14 5.48 39.19 -14.51
C SER A 14 4.78 38.34 -13.45
N CYS A 15 4.02 37.32 -13.84
CA CYS A 15 3.42 36.36 -12.90
C CYS A 15 4.47 35.66 -12.04
N VAL A 16 5.57 35.17 -12.63
CA VAL A 16 6.68 34.55 -11.89
C VAL A 16 7.29 35.52 -10.87
N LYS A 17 7.48 36.80 -11.24
CA LYS A 17 7.96 37.84 -10.32
C LYS A 17 7.00 38.09 -9.15
N HIS A 18 5.71 38.24 -9.42
CA HIS A 18 4.71 38.48 -8.37
C HIS A 18 4.55 37.27 -7.43
N LEU A 19 4.65 36.05 -7.97
CA LEU A 19 4.65 34.84 -7.16
C LEU A 19 5.88 34.77 -6.25
N ALA A 20 7.06 35.13 -6.77
CA ALA A 20 8.30 35.19 -5.99
C ALA A 20 8.25 36.26 -4.89
N SER A 21 7.61 37.41 -5.14
CA SER A 21 7.41 38.47 -4.14
C SER A 21 6.25 38.20 -3.17
N LYS A 22 5.55 37.06 -3.31
CA LYS A 22 4.35 36.69 -2.53
C LYS A 22 3.20 37.72 -2.63
N ASP A 23 3.13 38.44 -3.75
CA ASP A 23 2.08 39.42 -4.02
C ASP A 23 0.92 38.77 -4.78
N ARG A 24 -0.08 38.31 -4.03
CA ARG A 24 -1.23 37.57 -4.55
C ARG A 24 -2.12 38.41 -5.46
N ASP A 25 -2.36 39.67 -5.10
CA ASP A 25 -3.30 40.52 -5.82
C ASP A 25 -2.72 40.97 -7.16
N ALA A 26 -1.43 41.32 -7.19
CA ALA A 26 -0.75 41.61 -8.45
C ALA A 26 -0.64 40.37 -9.35
N PHE A 27 -0.43 39.18 -8.76
CA PHE A 27 -0.46 37.93 -9.53
C PHE A 27 -1.83 37.69 -10.17
N LEU A 28 -2.92 37.83 -9.41
CA LEU A 28 -4.28 37.62 -9.92
C LEU A 28 -4.67 38.64 -11.00
N ALA A 29 -4.28 39.91 -10.83
CA ALA A 29 -4.48 40.93 -11.87
C ALA A 29 -3.80 40.52 -13.18
N LYS A 30 -2.54 40.06 -13.10
CA LYS A 30 -1.79 39.63 -14.27
C LYS A 30 -2.27 38.30 -14.87
N LEU A 31 -2.77 37.40 -14.02
CA LEU A 31 -3.43 36.17 -14.43
C LEU A 31 -4.70 36.47 -15.23
N ASN A 32 -5.52 37.43 -14.80
CA ASN A 32 -6.72 37.84 -15.51
C ASN A 32 -6.40 38.48 -16.86
N GLU A 33 -5.37 39.34 -16.91
CA GLU A 33 -4.84 39.85 -18.18
C GLU A 33 -4.44 38.71 -19.10
N LEU A 34 -3.68 37.73 -18.60
CA LEU A 34 -3.33 36.53 -19.35
C LEU A 34 -4.56 35.79 -19.85
N SER A 35 -5.52 35.48 -18.99
CA SER A 35 -6.77 34.79 -19.36
C SER A 35 -7.52 35.51 -20.49
N SER A 36 -7.53 36.84 -20.47
CA SER A 36 -8.24 37.69 -21.44
C SER A 36 -7.56 37.82 -22.82
N LEU A 37 -6.28 37.44 -22.95
CA LEU A 37 -5.57 37.52 -24.24
C LEU A 37 -6.15 36.54 -25.26
N TYR A 38 -6.71 37.07 -26.35
CA TYR A 38 -7.11 36.31 -27.53
C TYR A 38 -5.86 35.93 -28.34
N VAL A 39 -5.72 34.64 -28.66
CA VAL A 39 -4.74 34.13 -29.61
C VAL A 39 -5.49 33.90 -30.91
N ASN A 40 -5.15 34.62 -31.97
CA ASN A 40 -5.78 34.44 -33.29
C ASN A 40 -5.37 33.08 -33.88
N ASP A 41 -6.34 32.36 -34.45
CA ASP A 41 -6.20 31.00 -34.99
C ASP A 41 -5.34 30.89 -36.28
N GLU A 42 -4.96 32.02 -36.91
CA GLU A 42 -4.23 32.04 -38.19
C GLU A 42 -2.78 32.51 -38.09
N ASP A 43 -2.33 32.99 -36.93
CA ASP A 43 -0.91 33.29 -36.74
C ASP A 43 -0.21 31.98 -36.40
N ASP A 44 0.52 31.44 -37.38
CA ASP A 44 1.53 30.40 -37.22
C ASP A 44 2.41 30.73 -36.01
N PHE A 45 1.98 30.27 -34.83
CA PHE A 45 2.50 30.73 -33.55
C PHE A 45 4.02 30.56 -33.48
N LEU A 46 4.54 29.60 -34.26
CA LEU A 46 5.87 29.02 -34.22
C LEU A 46 6.29 28.42 -35.60
N HIS A 47 6.34 29.21 -36.68
CA HIS A 47 7.08 28.80 -37.90
C HIS A 47 8.57 29.23 -37.89
N GLU A 48 9.44 28.24 -38.18
CA GLU A 48 10.82 28.28 -38.71
C GLU A 48 12.01 28.82 -37.90
N ASN A 49 11.87 29.36 -36.68
CA ASN A 49 13.03 29.63 -35.79
C ASN A 49 13.02 28.72 -34.55
N GLU A 50 13.20 27.42 -34.80
CA GLU A 50 12.58 26.26 -34.14
C GLU A 50 13.05 25.85 -32.72
N GLY A 51 13.90 26.61 -31.99
CA GLY A 51 14.48 26.11 -30.71
C GLY A 51 14.39 27.05 -29.50
N GLU A 52 14.80 28.31 -29.68
CA GLU A 52 15.02 29.22 -28.53
C GLU A 52 13.73 29.71 -27.88
N GLY A 53 12.67 29.95 -28.65
CA GLY A 53 11.43 30.50 -28.12
C GLY A 53 10.70 29.55 -27.17
N TYR A 54 10.65 28.26 -27.53
CA TYR A 54 10.10 27.20 -26.67
C TYR A 54 10.92 27.01 -25.41
N LYS A 55 12.24 27.01 -25.55
CA LYS A 55 13.16 26.84 -24.43
C LYS A 55 12.98 27.96 -23.42
N LEU A 56 12.87 29.22 -23.87
CA LEU A 56 12.62 30.37 -22.99
C LEU A 56 11.26 30.28 -22.28
N LEU A 57 10.21 29.81 -22.96
CA LEU A 57 8.91 29.60 -22.34
C LEU A 57 8.96 28.47 -21.30
N ALA A 58 9.58 27.35 -21.65
CA ALA A 58 9.77 26.21 -20.76
C ALA A 58 10.59 26.60 -19.53
N ASP A 59 11.67 27.37 -19.69
CA ASP A 59 12.52 27.83 -18.59
C ASP A 59 11.73 28.69 -17.59
N GLU A 60 10.85 29.57 -18.06
CA GLU A 60 10.02 30.38 -17.17
C GLU A 60 8.90 29.56 -16.50
N LEU A 61 8.34 28.56 -17.18
CA LEU A 61 7.40 27.61 -16.57
C LEU A 61 8.08 26.73 -15.51
N ILE A 62 9.32 26.29 -15.76
CA ILE A 62 10.12 25.55 -14.78
C ILE A 62 10.42 26.43 -13.57
N LYS A 63 10.73 27.72 -13.76
CA LYS A 63 10.87 28.68 -12.65
C LYS A 63 9.58 28.78 -11.83
N LEU A 64 8.43 28.94 -12.50
CA LEU A 64 7.12 28.96 -11.84
C LEU A 64 6.89 27.71 -10.99
N ILE A 65 7.13 26.53 -11.56
CA ILE A 65 6.98 25.23 -10.88
C ILE A 65 7.93 25.17 -9.67
N SER A 66 9.19 25.58 -9.83
CA SER A 66 10.19 25.56 -8.77
C SER A 66 9.83 26.44 -7.57
N LEU A 67 9.11 27.55 -7.79
CA LEU A 67 8.63 28.45 -6.73
C LEU A 67 7.44 27.87 -5.95
N ALA A 68 6.69 26.95 -6.56
CA ALA A 68 5.56 26.25 -5.96
C ALA A 68 6.01 25.01 -5.17
N ILE A 69 7.13 24.38 -5.54
CA ILE A 69 7.71 23.27 -4.78
C ILE A 69 8.19 23.77 -3.41
N ILE A 70 7.93 22.97 -2.37
CA ILE A 70 8.30 23.31 -0.99
C ILE A 70 9.84 23.30 -0.85
N PRO A 71 10.43 24.37 -0.29
CA PRO A 71 11.88 24.45 -0.08
C PRO A 71 12.35 23.47 0.98
N GLU A 72 13.64 23.16 0.95
CA GLU A 72 14.30 22.30 1.94
C GLU A 72 14.43 23.01 3.30
N PHE A 73 14.10 22.31 4.38
CA PHE A 73 14.26 22.80 5.74
C PHE A 73 15.67 22.41 6.24
N SER A 74 16.60 23.36 6.29
CA SER A 74 18.01 23.08 6.65
C SER A 74 18.35 23.33 8.13
N SER A 75 17.47 23.99 8.90
CA SER A 75 17.79 24.54 10.23
C SER A 75 17.20 23.78 11.42
N ARG A 76 16.86 22.50 11.27
CA ARG A 76 16.22 21.70 12.34
C ARG A 76 17.08 20.52 12.77
N GLU A 77 17.09 20.26 14.08
CA GLU A 77 17.70 19.06 14.69
C GLU A 77 16.78 17.83 14.55
N HIS A 78 15.45 18.05 14.57
CA HIS A 78 14.44 17.01 14.37
C HIS A 78 13.46 17.41 13.26
N PHE A 79 13.22 16.49 12.31
CA PHE A 79 12.33 16.70 11.16
C PHE A 79 10.91 16.21 11.43
N ILE A 80 10.27 16.82 12.42
CA ILE A 80 8.84 16.69 12.67
C ILE A 80 8.17 17.99 12.18
N PHE A 81 7.09 17.85 11.41
CA PHE A 81 6.42 18.96 10.74
C PHE A 81 4.98 19.11 11.19
N ASP A 82 4.49 20.35 11.19
CA ASP A 82 3.09 20.68 11.43
C ASP A 82 2.51 21.59 10.32
N ALA A 83 1.22 21.91 10.41
CA ALA A 83 0.56 22.76 9.40
C ALA A 83 1.11 24.21 9.37
N SER A 84 1.73 24.68 10.45
CA SER A 84 2.26 26.05 10.52
C SER A 84 3.53 26.24 9.70
N ASP A 85 4.27 25.15 9.48
CA ASP A 85 5.52 25.12 8.68
C ASP A 85 5.29 25.40 7.19
N PHE A 86 4.07 25.19 6.70
CA PHE A 86 3.73 25.26 5.28
C PHE A 86 2.86 26.46 4.90
N LYS A 87 2.77 27.49 5.75
CA LYS A 87 1.96 28.69 5.49
C LYS A 87 2.28 29.31 4.12
N GLY A 88 1.24 29.51 3.31
CA GLY A 88 1.34 30.09 1.97
C GLY A 88 1.94 29.17 0.90
N CYS A 89 2.22 27.89 1.20
CA CYS A 89 2.62 26.92 0.18
C CYS A 89 1.41 26.51 -0.68
N SER A 90 0.26 26.24 -0.05
CA SER A 90 -0.99 25.89 -0.74
C SER A 90 -1.40 26.94 -1.79
N ASP A 91 -1.34 28.21 -1.41
CA ASP A 91 -1.73 29.33 -2.28
C ASP A 91 -0.79 29.45 -3.47
N ARG A 92 0.52 29.27 -3.27
CA ARG A 92 1.50 29.29 -4.36
C ARG A 92 1.28 28.14 -5.33
N THR A 93 1.02 26.94 -4.82
CA THR A 93 0.70 25.77 -5.65
C THR A 93 -0.59 25.98 -6.44
N GLU A 94 -1.64 26.47 -5.79
CA GLU A 94 -2.91 26.79 -6.45
C GLU A 94 -2.73 27.77 -7.61
N LEU A 95 -2.06 28.90 -7.37
CA LEU A 95 -1.83 29.94 -8.36
C LEU A 95 -0.98 29.43 -9.54
N SER A 96 0.05 28.63 -9.24
CA SER A 96 0.97 28.09 -10.25
C SER A 96 0.27 27.06 -11.14
N LEU A 97 -0.49 26.13 -10.55
CA LEU A 97 -1.25 25.14 -11.30
C LEU A 97 -2.36 25.79 -12.14
N THR A 98 -3.06 26.79 -11.60
CA THR A 98 -4.08 27.55 -12.35
C THR A 98 -3.47 28.26 -13.56
N LEU A 99 -2.31 28.91 -13.39
CA LEU A 99 -1.59 29.54 -14.50
C LEU A 99 -1.14 28.51 -15.54
N LEU A 100 -0.61 27.36 -15.11
CA LEU A 100 -0.24 26.26 -16.02
C LEU A 100 -1.42 25.76 -16.83
N GLN A 101 -2.60 25.60 -16.21
CA GLN A 101 -3.82 25.22 -16.90
C GLN A 101 -4.22 26.23 -17.99
N ILE A 102 -4.16 27.53 -17.70
CA ILE A 102 -4.45 28.60 -18.67
C ILE A 102 -3.45 28.57 -19.83
N VAL A 103 -2.17 28.35 -19.54
CA VAL A 103 -1.13 28.22 -20.58
C VAL A 103 -1.40 26.99 -21.45
N PHE A 104 -1.75 25.85 -20.88
CA PHE A 104 -2.09 24.65 -21.64
C PHE A 104 -3.35 24.80 -22.50
N ASP A 105 -4.34 25.56 -22.05
CA ASP A 105 -5.57 25.82 -22.80
C ASP A 105 -5.30 26.74 -24.00
N LYS A 106 -4.50 27.79 -23.81
CA LYS A 106 -4.12 28.71 -24.90
C LYS A 106 -3.26 28.06 -25.97
N LEU A 107 -2.43 27.10 -25.59
CA LEU A 107 -1.62 26.31 -26.51
C LEU A 107 -2.43 25.22 -27.25
N ASN A 108 -3.70 25.03 -26.88
CA ASN A 108 -4.58 24.03 -27.50
C ASN A 108 -5.17 24.49 -28.85
N ASN A 109 -5.08 25.78 -29.18
CA ASN A 109 -5.55 26.35 -30.43
C ASN A 109 -4.52 26.23 -31.59
N GLY A 110 -3.34 25.65 -31.34
CA GLY A 110 -2.31 25.40 -32.35
C GLY A 110 -1.90 23.92 -32.43
N HIS A 111 -1.15 23.53 -33.47
CA HIS A 111 -0.76 22.14 -33.77
C HIS A 111 -0.36 21.30 -32.54
N ASN A 112 -1.01 20.13 -32.36
CA ASN A 112 -0.83 19.18 -31.24
C ASN A 112 0.64 18.82 -30.92
N ASN A 113 1.52 18.81 -31.92
CA ASN A 113 2.94 18.45 -31.74
C ASN A 113 3.71 19.45 -30.88
N ASN A 114 3.36 20.73 -30.93
CA ASN A 114 4.07 21.80 -30.20
C ASN A 114 3.71 21.78 -28.71
N ARG A 115 2.44 21.50 -28.39
CA ARG A 115 1.94 21.30 -27.02
C ARG A 115 2.61 20.08 -26.37
N LYS A 116 2.73 18.97 -27.10
CA LYS A 116 3.40 17.74 -26.64
C LYS A 116 4.88 17.98 -26.33
N LYS A 117 5.62 18.66 -27.23
CA LYS A 117 7.05 19.00 -27.02
C LYS A 117 7.28 19.90 -25.81
N LEU A 118 6.50 20.98 -25.65
CA LEU A 118 6.62 21.86 -24.48
C LEU A 118 6.29 21.11 -23.19
N ALA A 119 5.19 20.34 -23.20
CA ALA A 119 4.78 19.54 -22.06
C ALA A 119 5.87 18.55 -21.65
N GLN A 120 6.49 17.83 -22.60
CA GLN A 120 7.59 16.90 -22.34
C GLN A 120 8.79 17.54 -21.63
N ILE A 121 9.15 18.78 -21.98
CA ILE A 121 10.29 19.49 -21.35
C ILE A 121 10.01 19.82 -19.88
N ILE A 122 8.80 20.31 -19.58
CA ILE A 122 8.44 20.75 -18.21
C ILE A 122 7.95 19.59 -17.33
N LEU A 123 7.60 18.45 -17.94
CA LEU A 123 6.92 17.35 -17.27
C LEU A 123 7.66 16.81 -16.06
N PRO A 124 9.00 16.61 -16.08
CA PRO A 124 9.70 16.09 -14.92
C PRO A 124 9.59 17.00 -13.69
N ASP A 125 9.69 18.32 -13.87
CA ASP A 125 9.52 19.30 -12.79
C ASP A 125 8.06 19.39 -12.34
N LEU A 126 7.14 19.38 -13.31
CA LEU A 126 5.71 19.39 -13.03
C LEU A 126 5.27 18.14 -12.27
N MET A 127 5.85 16.97 -12.56
CA MET A 127 5.58 15.72 -11.84
C MET A 127 6.00 15.82 -10.38
N VAL A 128 7.09 16.51 -10.02
CA VAL A 128 7.44 16.77 -8.61
C VAL A 128 6.33 17.55 -7.91
N LEU A 129 5.80 18.59 -8.56
CA LEU A 129 4.73 19.40 -8.00
C LEU A 129 3.40 18.64 -7.91
N LEU A 130 3.00 17.92 -8.96
CA LEU A 130 1.72 17.22 -8.98
C LEU A 130 1.71 16.02 -8.02
N SER A 131 2.73 15.17 -8.06
CA SER A 131 2.81 13.98 -7.19
C SER A 131 2.85 14.34 -5.70
N SER A 132 3.53 15.43 -5.32
CA SER A 132 3.57 15.88 -3.92
C SER A 132 2.25 16.48 -3.40
N ASN A 133 1.34 16.84 -4.31
CA ASN A 133 0.04 17.41 -3.99
C ASN A 133 -1.14 16.51 -4.36
N ALA A 134 -0.87 15.27 -4.80
CA ALA A 134 -1.88 14.30 -5.22
C ALA A 134 -2.78 13.80 -4.07
N GLU A 135 -2.28 13.85 -2.83
CA GLU A 135 -3.03 13.45 -1.64
C GLU A 135 -3.09 14.59 -0.61
N ILE A 136 -4.11 14.53 0.26
CA ILE A 136 -4.28 15.51 1.34
C ILE A 136 -3.07 15.47 2.28
N SER A 137 -2.50 16.64 2.55
CA SER A 137 -1.33 16.80 3.41
C SER A 137 -1.32 18.19 4.06
N PHE A 138 -0.32 18.47 4.89
CA PHE A 138 -0.18 19.77 5.56
C PHE A 138 -0.08 20.95 4.58
N TRP A 139 0.42 20.72 3.36
CA TRP A 139 0.59 21.75 2.33
C TRP A 139 -0.38 21.62 1.15
N SER A 140 -1.04 20.46 0.99
CA SER A 140 -2.04 20.21 -0.05
C SER A 140 -3.42 20.02 0.57
N PRO A 141 -4.20 21.11 0.75
CA PRO A 141 -5.61 21.00 1.14
C PRO A 141 -6.46 20.42 -0.01
N ALA A 142 -7.67 19.96 0.28
CA ALA A 142 -8.58 19.35 -0.70
C ALA A 142 -8.79 20.19 -1.98
N LYS A 143 -8.74 21.52 -1.87
CA LYS A 143 -8.81 22.42 -3.02
C LYS A 143 -7.61 22.27 -3.97
N VAL A 144 -6.39 22.17 -3.44
CA VAL A 144 -5.16 21.99 -4.24
C VAL A 144 -5.11 20.59 -4.84
N VAL A 145 -5.55 19.57 -4.11
CA VAL A 145 -5.70 18.20 -4.63
C VAL A 145 -6.62 18.19 -5.86
N LYS A 146 -7.79 18.83 -5.77
CA LYS A 146 -8.73 18.93 -6.91
C LYS A 146 -8.12 19.64 -8.14
N ILE A 147 -7.36 20.71 -7.93
CA ILE A 147 -6.67 21.41 -9.03
C ILE A 147 -5.55 20.53 -9.62
N THR A 148 -4.87 19.76 -8.79
CA THR A 148 -3.84 18.79 -9.19
C THR A 148 -4.46 17.70 -10.08
N GLU A 149 -5.59 17.11 -9.67
CA GLU A 149 -6.36 16.14 -10.45
C GLU A 149 -6.77 16.72 -11.81
N LEU A 150 -7.35 17.92 -11.84
CA LEU A 150 -7.74 18.59 -13.09
C LEU A 150 -6.53 18.84 -14.02
N THR A 151 -5.35 19.12 -13.45
CA THR A 151 -4.12 19.31 -14.23
C THR A 151 -3.62 17.99 -14.79
N LEU A 152 -3.69 16.90 -14.02
CA LEU A 152 -3.36 15.55 -14.48
C LEU A 152 -4.29 15.10 -15.60
N GLU A 153 -5.59 15.34 -15.50
CA GLU A 153 -6.55 15.03 -16.57
C GLU A 153 -6.26 15.79 -17.86
N LYS A 154 -5.91 17.08 -17.77
CA LYS A 154 -5.45 17.85 -18.94
C LYS A 154 -4.17 17.28 -19.56
N LEU A 155 -3.22 16.81 -18.75
CA LEU A 155 -2.02 16.14 -19.25
C LEU A 155 -2.36 14.81 -19.94
N LYS A 156 -3.25 14.00 -19.35
CA LYS A 156 -3.74 12.76 -20.00
C LYS A 156 -4.35 13.05 -21.37
N GLN A 157 -5.14 14.12 -21.50
CA GLN A 157 -5.69 14.56 -22.79
C GLN A 157 -4.60 14.98 -23.80
N ILE A 158 -3.57 15.72 -23.36
CA ILE A 158 -2.44 16.12 -24.22
C ILE A 158 -1.71 14.90 -24.80
N PHE A 159 -1.48 13.90 -23.95
CA PHE A 159 -0.70 12.71 -24.31
C PHE A 159 -1.57 11.55 -24.81
N GLN A 160 -2.88 11.75 -25.00
CA GLN A 160 -3.83 10.73 -25.47
C GLN A 160 -3.74 9.43 -24.64
N CYS A 161 -3.72 9.59 -23.31
CA CYS A 161 -3.81 8.45 -22.39
C CYS A 161 -5.26 8.00 -22.31
N GLU A 162 -5.58 6.84 -22.89
CA GLU A 162 -6.93 6.27 -22.95
C GLU A 162 -7.34 5.56 -21.65
N ASP A 163 -6.35 5.11 -20.87
CA ASP A 163 -6.53 4.41 -19.59
C ASP A 163 -6.09 5.26 -18.39
N ASP A 164 -6.47 4.84 -17.18
CA ASP A 164 -5.95 5.39 -15.92
C ASP A 164 -4.43 5.23 -15.74
N ASN A 165 -3.78 4.48 -16.64
CA ASN A 165 -2.35 4.24 -16.60
C ASN A 165 -1.56 5.43 -17.17
N LEU A 166 -0.75 6.06 -16.30
CA LEU A 166 0.15 7.16 -16.66
C LEU A 166 1.41 6.69 -17.43
N SER A 167 1.53 5.41 -17.78
CA SER A 167 2.71 4.88 -18.48
C SER A 167 3.05 5.63 -19.77
N LYS A 168 2.05 5.98 -20.61
CA LYS A 168 2.26 6.78 -21.84
C LYS A 168 2.77 8.20 -21.56
N LEU A 169 2.50 8.74 -20.37
CA LEU A 169 3.00 10.04 -19.94
C LEU A 169 4.49 9.96 -19.57
N PHE A 170 4.90 8.85 -18.95
CA PHE A 170 6.27 8.64 -18.50
C PHE A 170 7.20 8.13 -19.59
N PHE A 171 6.66 7.31 -20.49
CA PHE A 171 7.34 6.66 -21.61
C PHE A 171 6.61 7.02 -22.90
N PRO A 172 6.81 8.25 -23.42
CA PRO A 172 6.05 8.76 -24.56
C PRO A 172 6.45 8.13 -25.91
N ASP A 173 7.67 7.58 -26.02
CA ASP A 173 8.18 6.93 -27.23
C ASP A 173 8.83 5.58 -26.85
N ASP A 174 8.52 4.51 -27.60
CA ASP A 174 8.98 3.14 -27.32
C ASP A 174 10.52 2.98 -27.39
N ASP A 175 11.20 3.84 -28.14
CA ASP A 175 12.67 3.84 -28.30
C ASP A 175 13.41 4.69 -27.26
N THR A 176 12.69 5.34 -26.32
CA THR A 176 13.34 6.17 -25.31
C THR A 176 14.07 5.30 -24.28
N THR A 177 15.36 5.56 -24.10
CA THR A 177 16.13 4.93 -23.01
C THR A 177 15.48 5.27 -21.66
N ALA A 178 15.49 4.33 -20.72
CA ALA A 178 14.90 4.49 -19.40
C ALA A 178 15.31 5.81 -18.71
N LEU A 179 16.59 6.19 -18.81
CA LEU A 179 17.11 7.44 -18.22
C LEU A 179 16.65 8.71 -18.93
N SER A 180 16.41 8.65 -20.24
CA SER A 180 15.88 9.78 -21.03
C SER A 180 14.38 9.97 -20.88
N SER A 181 13.67 8.97 -20.36
CA SER A 181 12.23 9.05 -20.09
C SER A 181 11.91 10.15 -19.09
N VAL A 182 10.65 10.60 -19.08
CA VAL A 182 10.17 11.64 -18.13
C VAL A 182 10.36 11.16 -16.69
N TYR A 183 10.13 9.87 -16.44
CA TYR A 183 10.36 9.28 -15.13
C TYR A 183 11.84 9.23 -14.75
N GLY A 184 12.72 8.86 -15.68
CA GLY A 184 14.16 8.86 -15.47
C GLY A 184 14.68 10.25 -15.12
N GLN A 185 14.22 11.29 -15.84
CA GLN A 185 14.56 12.68 -15.56
C GLN A 185 14.00 13.16 -14.21
N TYR A 186 12.77 12.76 -13.86
CA TYR A 186 12.18 13.02 -12.56
C TYR A 186 13.02 12.39 -11.44
N LEU A 187 13.35 11.10 -11.55
CA LEU A 187 14.17 10.38 -10.58
C LEU A 187 15.54 11.04 -10.41
N PHE A 188 16.19 11.42 -11.51
CA PHE A 188 17.48 12.10 -11.46
C PHE A 188 17.42 13.41 -10.66
N LYS A 189 16.36 14.20 -10.82
CA LYS A 189 16.14 15.45 -10.07
C LYS A 189 15.96 15.19 -8.57
N ILE A 190 15.14 14.22 -8.20
CA ILE A 190 14.85 13.95 -6.77
C ILE A 190 15.96 13.16 -6.07
N LYS A 191 16.77 12.38 -6.79
CA LYS A 191 17.82 11.51 -6.23
C LYS A 191 18.77 12.28 -5.31
N THR A 192 19.16 13.49 -5.71
CA THR A 192 20.05 14.35 -4.92
C THR A 192 19.42 14.82 -3.61
N ARG A 193 18.09 14.84 -3.52
CA ARG A 193 17.29 15.29 -2.36
C ARG A 193 16.80 14.13 -1.46
N LEU A 194 17.04 12.88 -1.86
CA LEU A 194 16.63 11.67 -1.16
C LEU A 194 17.83 10.81 -0.73
N ASN A 195 18.98 11.45 -0.47
CA ASN A 195 20.13 10.75 0.10
C ASN A 195 19.95 10.59 1.62
N LYS A 196 20.77 9.72 2.22
CA LYS A 196 20.72 9.39 3.66
C LYS A 196 20.75 10.61 4.58
N SER A 197 21.40 11.70 4.17
CA SER A 197 21.60 12.91 4.99
C SER A 197 20.53 14.00 4.82
N ASN A 198 19.71 13.94 3.76
CA ASN A 198 18.82 15.05 3.42
C ASN A 198 17.37 14.67 3.13
N TRP A 199 17.05 13.38 2.99
CA TRP A 199 15.69 12.96 2.67
C TRP A 199 14.63 13.48 3.66
N MET A 200 14.98 13.60 4.94
CA MET A 200 14.09 14.12 6.00
C MET A 200 13.82 15.63 5.90
N LYS A 201 14.70 16.37 5.21
CA LYS A 201 14.61 17.84 5.13
C LYS A 201 13.49 18.31 4.21
N ASN A 202 12.89 17.41 3.42
CA ASN A 202 11.83 17.76 2.51
C ASN A 202 10.73 16.68 2.45
N PRO A 203 9.68 16.80 3.28
CA PRO A 203 8.59 15.82 3.35
C PRO A 203 7.75 15.79 2.06
N ASN A 204 7.76 16.89 1.28
CA ASN A 204 7.10 16.94 -0.02
C ASN A 204 7.77 15.99 -1.02
N ILE A 205 9.11 15.95 -1.06
CA ILE A 205 9.84 15.08 -1.99
C ILE A 205 9.66 13.61 -1.62
N GLN A 206 9.57 13.28 -0.32
CA GLN A 206 9.23 11.92 0.11
C GLN A 206 7.85 11.50 -0.39
N LYS A 207 6.82 12.33 -0.21
CA LYS A 207 5.47 12.05 -0.74
C LYS A 207 5.43 11.95 -2.26
N SER A 208 6.14 12.85 -2.93
CA SER A 208 6.31 12.85 -4.38
C SER A 208 6.86 11.50 -4.85
N PHE A 209 7.93 11.03 -4.22
CA PHE A 209 8.56 9.76 -4.54
C PHE A 209 7.63 8.57 -4.28
N GLU A 210 6.96 8.51 -3.12
CA GLU A 210 6.02 7.43 -2.80
C GLU A 210 4.91 7.33 -3.87
N TRP A 211 4.34 8.47 -4.26
CA TRP A 211 3.28 8.50 -5.26
C TRP A 211 3.79 8.10 -6.65
N MET A 212 4.93 8.64 -7.07
CA MET A 212 5.52 8.38 -8.39
C MET A 212 5.95 6.91 -8.55
N LEU A 213 6.52 6.31 -7.51
CA LEU A 213 6.89 4.89 -7.53
C LEU A 213 5.68 3.99 -7.81
N LYS A 214 4.52 4.30 -7.20
CA LYS A 214 3.27 3.52 -7.40
C LYS A 214 2.73 3.61 -8.82
N GLN A 215 3.11 4.63 -9.60
CA GLN A 215 2.64 4.78 -10.98
C GLN A 215 3.39 3.92 -11.99
N ILE A 216 4.50 3.29 -11.59
CA ILE A 216 5.31 2.46 -12.48
C ILE A 216 5.23 1.00 -12.07
N THR A 217 4.84 0.17 -13.03
CA THR A 217 4.69 -1.27 -12.88
C THR A 217 5.67 -2.02 -13.80
N PHE A 218 5.65 -3.35 -13.73
CA PHE A 218 6.34 -4.21 -14.68
C PHE A 218 5.87 -3.91 -16.12
N PRO A 219 6.76 -3.81 -17.13
CA PRO A 219 8.20 -4.13 -17.12
C PRO A 219 9.13 -2.94 -16.80
N HIS A 220 8.65 -1.70 -16.82
CA HIS A 220 9.51 -0.51 -16.74
C HIS A 220 10.18 -0.31 -15.38
N LEU A 221 9.61 -0.84 -14.29
CA LEU A 221 10.18 -0.68 -12.95
C LEU A 221 11.59 -1.27 -12.83
N SER A 222 11.88 -2.38 -13.53
CA SER A 222 13.16 -3.10 -13.47
C SER A 222 14.35 -2.18 -13.77
N ASP A 223 14.22 -1.27 -14.74
CA ASP A 223 15.28 -0.33 -15.13
C ASP A 223 15.63 0.70 -14.04
N PHE A 224 14.73 0.91 -13.07
CA PHE A 224 14.86 1.92 -12.04
C PHE A 224 15.05 1.34 -10.63
N ILE A 225 15.12 0.02 -10.46
CA ILE A 225 15.23 -0.59 -9.11
C ILE A 225 16.43 -0.04 -8.34
N ASP A 226 17.59 0.11 -8.98
CA ASP A 226 18.80 0.66 -8.34
C ASP A 226 18.65 2.12 -7.88
N HIS A 227 17.67 2.84 -8.42
CA HIS A 227 17.38 4.23 -8.10
C HIS A 227 16.30 4.36 -7.02
N VAL A 228 15.32 3.45 -6.98
CA VAL A 228 14.19 3.50 -6.04
C VAL A 228 14.44 2.71 -4.76
N LEU A 229 15.31 1.70 -4.80
CA LEU A 229 15.61 0.87 -3.63
C LEU A 229 16.31 1.67 -2.52
N PRO A 230 17.37 2.48 -2.78
CA PRO A 230 18.07 3.18 -1.70
C PRO A 230 17.22 4.20 -0.92
N PRO A 231 16.40 5.07 -1.56
CA PRO A 231 15.48 5.94 -0.83
C PRO A 231 14.46 5.16 0.01
N SER A 232 13.93 4.06 -0.53
CA SER A 232 12.95 3.22 0.17
C SER A 232 13.54 2.58 1.42
N LEU A 233 14.79 2.13 1.38
CA LEU A 233 15.51 1.59 2.53
C LEU A 233 15.77 2.68 3.59
N ASN A 234 16.18 3.88 3.17
CA ASN A 234 16.41 5.00 4.09
C ASN A 234 15.15 5.38 4.90
N PHE A 235 13.97 5.26 4.31
CA PHE A 235 12.71 5.57 5.01
C PHE A 235 12.39 4.55 6.12
N ILE A 236 12.77 3.28 5.93
CA ILE A 236 12.54 2.22 6.93
C ILE A 236 13.48 2.33 8.13
N ASP A 237 14.70 2.83 7.90
CA ASP A 237 15.69 3.02 8.96
C ASP A 237 15.34 4.16 9.93
N ASP A 238 14.31 4.95 9.62
CA ASP A 238 13.90 6.09 10.45
C ASP A 238 13.27 5.67 11.79
N PHE A 239 13.27 6.56 12.77
CA PHE A 239 12.58 6.36 14.04
C PHE A 239 11.06 6.57 13.94
N ASN A 240 10.59 7.39 12.98
CA ASN A 240 9.17 7.69 12.82
C ASN A 240 8.43 6.55 12.08
N VAL A 241 7.39 6.02 12.72
CA VAL A 241 6.57 4.92 12.21
C VAL A 241 5.92 5.24 10.86
N GLU A 242 5.48 6.49 10.61
CA GLU A 242 4.86 6.84 9.32
C GLU A 242 5.87 6.74 8.16
N ASN A 243 7.13 7.10 8.41
CA ASN A 243 8.23 6.96 7.45
C ASN A 243 8.58 5.48 7.23
N LYS A 244 8.62 4.69 8.31
CA LYS A 244 8.77 3.24 8.21
C LYS A 244 7.69 2.62 7.34
N CYS A 245 6.42 2.95 7.60
CA CYS A 245 5.28 2.50 6.81
C CYS A 245 5.41 2.89 5.34
N CYS A 246 5.81 4.14 5.05
CA CYS A 246 6.09 4.60 3.69
C CYS A 246 7.15 3.73 3.01
N GLY A 247 8.29 3.49 3.68
CA GLY A 247 9.35 2.65 3.14
C GLY A 247 8.90 1.21 2.89
N VAL A 248 8.15 0.61 3.81
CA VAL A 248 7.57 -0.74 3.63
C VAL A 248 6.62 -0.79 2.43
N ARG A 249 5.75 0.22 2.24
CA ARG A 249 4.87 0.29 1.05
C ARG A 249 5.69 0.43 -0.24
N CYS A 250 6.74 1.24 -0.24
CA CYS A 250 7.61 1.41 -1.40
C CYS A 250 8.30 0.09 -1.78
N LEU A 251 8.90 -0.61 -0.80
CA LEU A 251 9.52 -1.91 -1.03
C LEU A 251 8.49 -2.98 -1.43
N GLY A 252 7.29 -2.95 -0.83
CA GLY A 252 6.19 -3.85 -1.20
C GLY A 252 5.74 -3.66 -2.65
N HIS A 253 5.71 -2.42 -3.15
CA HIS A 253 5.47 -2.14 -4.56
C HIS A 253 6.57 -2.71 -5.46
N VAL A 254 7.84 -2.55 -5.08
CA VAL A 254 8.98 -3.15 -5.80
C VAL A 254 8.88 -4.67 -5.84
N ILE A 255 8.60 -5.32 -4.71
CA ILE A 255 8.44 -6.79 -4.64
C ILE A 255 7.29 -7.27 -5.56
N SER A 256 6.20 -6.51 -5.63
CA SER A 256 5.01 -6.90 -6.41
C SER A 256 5.16 -6.66 -7.91
N ASN A 257 6.09 -5.79 -8.33
CA ASN A 257 6.26 -5.35 -9.71
C ASN A 257 7.64 -5.68 -10.31
N ALA A 258 8.50 -6.37 -9.57
CA ALA A 258 9.75 -6.94 -10.08
C ALA A 258 9.63 -8.45 -10.22
N THR A 259 10.38 -9.03 -11.16
CA THR A 259 10.42 -10.50 -11.30
C THR A 259 11.14 -11.13 -10.11
N ARG A 260 10.74 -12.35 -9.72
CA ARG A 260 11.37 -13.05 -8.60
C ARG A 260 12.84 -13.35 -8.89
N GLU A 261 13.14 -13.66 -10.14
CA GLU A 261 14.47 -13.95 -10.66
C GLU A 261 15.37 -12.72 -10.53
N GLU A 262 14.90 -11.55 -10.93
CA GLU A 262 15.64 -10.30 -10.80
C GLU A 262 15.94 -9.96 -9.33
N LEU A 263 14.96 -10.14 -8.44
CA LEU A 263 15.17 -9.89 -7.01
C LEU A 263 16.21 -10.83 -6.40
N ARG A 264 16.25 -12.10 -6.82
CA ARG A 264 17.23 -13.10 -6.37
C ARG A 264 18.62 -12.86 -6.93
N TRP A 265 18.74 -12.71 -8.25
CA TRP A 265 20.04 -12.70 -8.95
C TRP A 265 20.92 -11.53 -8.51
N TYR A 266 20.31 -10.39 -8.20
CA TYR A 266 21.03 -9.21 -7.73
C TYR A 266 21.09 -9.11 -6.19
N GLY A 267 20.68 -10.15 -5.45
CA GLY A 267 20.68 -10.16 -3.97
C GLY A 267 19.75 -9.12 -3.34
N ARG A 268 18.82 -8.55 -4.11
CA ARG A 268 17.91 -7.50 -3.65
C ARG A 268 16.89 -8.06 -2.65
N SER A 269 16.47 -9.31 -2.83
CA SER A 269 15.59 -9.99 -1.88
C SER A 269 16.20 -10.13 -0.50
N ASP A 270 17.51 -10.43 -0.41
CA ASP A 270 18.21 -10.58 0.87
C ASP A 270 18.33 -9.23 1.59
N VAL A 271 18.72 -8.17 0.87
CA VAL A 271 18.79 -6.80 1.42
C VAL A 271 17.43 -6.34 1.97
N ILE A 272 16.35 -6.58 1.22
CA ILE A 272 15.00 -6.22 1.66
C ILE A 272 14.59 -7.05 2.88
N TYR A 273 14.90 -8.35 2.87
CA TYR A 273 14.60 -9.23 4.00
C TYR A 273 15.33 -8.81 5.27
N ASP A 274 16.61 -8.48 5.21
CA ASP A 274 17.39 -8.06 6.38
C ASP A 274 16.77 -6.82 7.04
N VAL A 275 16.35 -5.84 6.23
CA VAL A 275 15.68 -4.63 6.74
C VAL A 275 14.32 -4.98 7.35
N PHE A 276 13.48 -5.79 6.68
CA PHE A 276 12.20 -6.19 7.24
C PHE A 276 12.34 -7.06 8.49
N HIS A 277 13.35 -7.92 8.56
CA HIS A 277 13.64 -8.74 9.71
C HIS A 277 13.97 -7.89 10.94
N HIS A 278 14.74 -6.80 10.79
CA HIS A 278 14.92 -5.83 11.86
C HIS A 278 13.60 -5.14 12.25
N GLN A 279 12.71 -4.90 11.29
CA GLN A 279 11.42 -4.28 11.59
C GLN A 279 10.44 -5.19 12.35
N LEU A 280 10.58 -6.52 12.26
CA LEU A 280 9.74 -7.48 12.99
C LEU A 280 9.77 -7.30 14.52
N PHE A 281 10.83 -6.72 15.07
CA PHE A 281 10.95 -6.47 16.50
C PHE A 281 10.28 -5.16 16.97
N ASN A 282 9.62 -4.42 16.06
CA ASN A 282 8.86 -3.23 16.44
C ASN A 282 7.41 -3.60 16.76
N HIS A 283 6.90 -3.10 17.88
CA HIS A 283 5.56 -3.41 18.40
C HIS A 283 4.50 -2.35 18.04
N ASP A 284 4.67 -1.64 16.92
CA ASP A 284 3.66 -0.66 16.46
C ASP A 284 2.64 -1.33 15.53
N ALA A 285 1.36 -1.27 15.92
CA ALA A 285 0.27 -1.89 15.17
C ALA A 285 0.16 -1.41 13.71
N LYS A 286 0.41 -0.12 13.43
CA LYS A 286 0.36 0.41 12.07
C LYS A 286 1.45 -0.20 11.20
N LEU A 287 2.66 -0.33 11.75
CA LEU A 287 3.78 -0.92 11.04
C LEU A 287 3.52 -2.41 10.77
N ILE A 288 3.03 -3.16 11.77
CA ILE A 288 2.68 -4.58 11.63
C ILE A 288 1.66 -4.78 10.50
N GLN A 289 0.61 -3.95 10.45
CA GLN A 289 -0.44 -4.04 9.44
C GLN A 289 0.08 -3.85 8.00
N VAL A 290 1.13 -3.04 7.81
CA VAL A 290 1.74 -2.81 6.50
C VAL A 290 2.85 -3.83 6.20
N LEU A 291 3.63 -4.23 7.20
CA LEU A 291 4.79 -5.12 7.06
C LEU A 291 4.40 -6.56 6.74
N TYR A 292 3.40 -7.11 7.43
CA TYR A 292 3.07 -8.53 7.31
C TYR A 292 2.57 -8.92 5.91
N PRO A 293 1.66 -8.15 5.26
CA PRO A 293 1.28 -8.41 3.88
C PRO A 293 2.46 -8.37 2.91
N VAL A 294 3.41 -7.45 3.12
CA VAL A 294 4.59 -7.34 2.26
C VAL A 294 5.56 -8.52 2.48
N LEU A 295 5.73 -8.98 3.73
CA LEU A 295 6.48 -10.19 4.03
C LEU A 295 5.88 -11.44 3.37
N LEU A 296 4.55 -11.56 3.36
CA LEU A 296 3.87 -12.66 2.66
C LEU A 296 4.17 -12.67 1.15
N ASN A 297 4.39 -11.50 0.54
CA ASN A 297 4.79 -11.40 -0.87
C ASN A 297 6.28 -11.66 -1.08
N LEU A 298 7.13 -11.27 -0.12
CA LEU A 298 8.58 -11.44 -0.20
C LEU A 298 9.00 -12.90 0.03
N LEU A 299 8.41 -13.59 1.00
CA LEU A 299 8.82 -14.93 1.40
C LEU A 299 8.85 -15.94 0.23
N PRO A 300 7.81 -16.01 -0.64
CA PRO A 300 7.85 -16.86 -1.84
C PRO A 300 8.94 -16.48 -2.86
N VAL A 301 9.50 -15.27 -2.78
CA VAL A 301 10.65 -14.85 -3.59
C VAL A 301 11.89 -15.64 -3.20
N PHE A 302 12.01 -16.29 -2.04
CA PHE A 302 13.21 -17.11 -1.76
C PHE A 302 13.19 -18.49 -2.43
N GLY A 303 12.01 -19.05 -2.72
CA GLY A 303 11.90 -20.37 -3.34
C GLY A 303 10.89 -21.26 -2.65
N LYS A 304 10.76 -22.50 -3.13
CA LYS A 304 9.99 -23.53 -2.44
C LYS A 304 10.87 -24.20 -1.40
N LEU A 305 10.27 -24.57 -0.27
CA LEU A 305 10.86 -25.49 0.70
C LEU A 305 11.34 -26.78 0.00
N PRO A 306 12.45 -27.42 0.44
CA PRO A 306 13.21 -27.17 1.65
C PRO A 306 14.60 -26.56 1.34
N ASP A 307 14.74 -25.24 1.47
CA ASP A 307 16.07 -24.61 1.49
C ASP A 307 16.62 -24.61 2.93
N PRO A 308 17.93 -24.87 3.15
CA PRO A 308 18.52 -25.08 4.48
C PRO A 308 18.60 -23.82 5.36
N ILE A 309 18.16 -22.66 4.88
CA ILE A 309 18.12 -21.38 5.59
C ILE A 309 16.67 -20.88 5.58
N ASP A 310 15.77 -21.57 6.32
CA ASP A 310 14.33 -21.31 6.16
C ASP A 310 13.87 -20.01 6.84
N ASN A 311 13.98 -18.92 6.08
CA ASN A 311 13.50 -17.59 6.44
C ASN A 311 12.01 -17.58 6.78
N HIS A 312 11.20 -18.49 6.21
CA HIS A 312 9.78 -18.62 6.53
C HIS A 312 9.56 -19.02 7.98
N HIS A 313 10.25 -20.08 8.42
CA HIS A 313 10.18 -20.53 9.80
C HIS A 313 10.71 -19.49 10.79
N LYS A 314 11.79 -18.77 10.45
CA LYS A 314 12.33 -17.70 11.30
C LYS A 314 11.31 -16.58 11.51
N VAL A 315 10.76 -16.06 10.42
CA VAL A 315 9.75 -14.99 10.46
C VAL A 315 8.53 -15.46 11.26
N PHE A 316 7.99 -16.63 10.93
CA PHE A 316 6.80 -17.13 11.62
C PHE A 316 7.06 -17.39 13.11
N HIS A 317 8.24 -17.89 13.47
CA HIS A 317 8.61 -18.08 14.87
C HIS A 317 8.63 -16.77 15.67
N ILE A 318 9.18 -15.70 15.09
CA ILE A 318 9.18 -14.35 15.69
C ILE A 318 7.74 -13.86 15.87
N ILE A 319 6.91 -14.00 14.84
CA ILE A 319 5.49 -13.61 14.90
C ILE A 319 4.75 -14.38 16.01
N LEU A 320 4.93 -15.71 16.11
CA LEU A 320 4.27 -16.51 17.15
C LEU A 320 4.75 -16.16 18.56
N ARG A 321 6.03 -15.81 18.73
CA ARG A 321 6.55 -15.30 20.00
C ARG A 321 5.83 -14.00 20.38
N ASP A 322 5.71 -13.06 19.44
CA ASP A 322 5.10 -11.76 19.71
C ASP A 322 3.60 -11.90 19.97
N VAL A 323 2.91 -12.78 19.23
CA VAL A 323 1.50 -13.15 19.48
C VAL A 323 1.31 -13.70 20.89
N GLU A 324 2.16 -14.59 21.38
CA GLU A 324 1.99 -15.21 22.69
C GLU A 324 2.04 -14.19 23.85
N PHE A 325 2.94 -13.21 23.78
CA PHE A 325 3.17 -12.27 24.88
C PHE A 325 2.47 -10.91 24.72
N GLU A 326 1.73 -10.68 23.63
CA GLU A 326 1.08 -9.41 23.38
C GLU A 326 -0.20 -9.24 24.21
N ASN A 327 -0.25 -8.15 24.97
CA ASN A 327 -1.37 -7.81 25.84
C ASN A 327 -2.21 -6.64 25.28
N ASN A 328 -1.64 -5.81 24.41
CA ASN A 328 -2.36 -4.70 23.82
C ASN A 328 -3.32 -5.20 22.74
N ILE A 329 -4.62 -4.97 22.94
CA ILE A 329 -5.71 -5.37 22.03
C ILE A 329 -5.44 -4.94 20.57
N ILE A 330 -4.96 -3.71 20.34
CA ILE A 330 -4.73 -3.21 18.99
C ILE A 330 -3.60 -4.00 18.30
N ASN A 331 -2.54 -4.32 19.04
CA ASN A 331 -1.44 -5.14 18.53
C ASN A 331 -1.85 -6.60 18.34
N ARG A 332 -2.63 -7.19 19.26
CA ARG A 332 -3.17 -8.55 19.10
C ARG A 332 -3.94 -8.69 17.79
N ARG A 333 -4.75 -7.68 17.46
CA ARG A 333 -5.52 -7.64 16.21
C ARG A 333 -4.60 -7.56 14.99
N ALA A 334 -3.60 -6.68 15.03
CA ALA A 334 -2.63 -6.52 13.95
C ALA A 334 -1.78 -7.79 13.72
N LEU A 335 -1.28 -8.39 14.80
CA LEU A 335 -0.44 -9.59 14.74
C LEU A 335 -1.19 -10.82 14.21
N THR A 336 -2.45 -10.97 14.60
CA THR A 336 -3.26 -12.15 14.24
C THR A 336 -3.87 -12.07 12.83
N GLN A 337 -3.98 -10.88 12.25
CA GLN A 337 -4.69 -10.63 10.99
C GLN A 337 -4.20 -11.48 9.82
N ASN A 338 -2.89 -11.74 9.75
CA ASN A 338 -2.25 -12.41 8.60
C ASN A 338 -1.73 -13.82 8.90
N LEU A 339 -1.98 -14.35 10.11
CA LEU A 339 -1.52 -15.68 10.51
C LEU A 339 -2.01 -16.81 9.59
N PRO A 340 -3.27 -16.83 9.09
CA PRO A 340 -3.71 -17.87 8.16
C PRO A 340 -2.85 -17.94 6.90
N GLN A 341 -2.49 -16.78 6.32
CA GLN A 341 -1.69 -16.71 5.11
C GLN A 341 -0.24 -17.17 5.33
N PHE A 342 0.32 -16.93 6.53
CA PHE A 342 1.64 -17.49 6.87
C PHE A 342 1.60 -19.03 6.97
N ILE A 343 0.49 -19.60 7.46
CA ILE A 343 0.28 -21.06 7.46
C ILE A 343 0.25 -21.59 6.02
N ASP A 344 -0.39 -20.87 5.09
CA ASP A 344 -0.46 -21.27 3.68
C ASP A 344 0.93 -21.34 3.02
N ILE A 345 1.76 -20.33 3.26
CA ILE A 345 3.12 -20.30 2.70
C ILE A 345 3.99 -21.43 3.29
N LEU A 346 3.86 -21.71 4.58
CA LEU A 346 4.60 -22.80 5.23
C LEU A 346 4.12 -24.19 4.83
N GLY A 347 2.84 -24.33 4.44
CA GLY A 347 2.25 -25.61 4.11
C GLY A 347 2.40 -26.63 5.24
N ILE A 348 2.61 -27.91 4.91
CA ILE A 348 2.69 -29.00 5.89
C ILE A 348 3.81 -28.80 6.93
N SER A 349 4.85 -28.01 6.63
CA SER A 349 5.93 -27.71 7.58
C SER A 349 5.46 -26.91 8.80
N ILE A 350 4.21 -26.40 8.79
CA ILE A 350 3.57 -25.80 9.96
C ILE A 350 3.53 -26.73 11.17
N VAL A 351 3.60 -28.06 10.96
CA VAL A 351 3.64 -29.05 12.05
C VAL A 351 4.79 -28.82 13.03
N ASN A 352 5.89 -28.19 12.58
CA ASN A 352 7.02 -27.81 13.43
C ASN A 352 6.64 -26.80 14.53
N HIS A 353 5.55 -26.05 14.34
CA HIS A 353 5.04 -25.03 15.26
C HIS A 353 3.80 -25.48 16.04
N THR A 354 3.39 -26.75 15.92
CA THR A 354 2.14 -27.28 16.50
C THR A 354 2.00 -26.95 17.99
N LYS A 355 3.03 -27.24 18.80
CA LYS A 355 2.98 -27.00 20.26
C LYS A 355 2.64 -25.54 20.57
N LYS A 356 3.25 -24.61 19.85
CA LYS A 356 3.06 -23.17 20.06
C LYS A 356 1.68 -22.71 19.61
N LEU A 357 1.24 -23.20 18.45
CA LEU A 357 -0.08 -22.90 17.92
C LEU A 357 -1.21 -23.39 18.84
N LEU A 358 -1.10 -24.61 19.37
CA LEU A 358 -2.08 -25.14 20.33
C LEU A 358 -2.22 -24.24 21.56
N GLN A 359 -1.09 -23.77 22.13
CA GLN A 359 -1.08 -22.83 23.25
C GLN A 359 -1.74 -21.48 22.91
N ILE A 360 -1.43 -20.94 21.72
CA ILE A 360 -2.02 -19.68 21.24
C ILE A 360 -3.53 -19.83 21.05
N PHE A 361 -3.99 -20.94 20.46
CA PHE A 361 -5.41 -21.19 20.25
C PHE A 361 -6.18 -21.26 21.57
N GLU A 362 -5.67 -21.98 22.56
CA GLU A 362 -6.29 -22.05 23.89
C GLU A 362 -6.35 -20.66 24.55
N THR A 363 -5.21 -19.96 24.59
CA THR A 363 -5.08 -18.66 25.30
C THR A 363 -5.93 -17.57 24.64
N TYR A 364 -5.86 -17.44 23.31
CA TYR A 364 -6.55 -16.34 22.63
C TYR A 364 -8.06 -16.51 22.58
N LEU A 365 -8.57 -17.74 22.47
CA LEU A 365 -10.02 -17.96 22.44
C LEU A 365 -10.66 -17.69 23.80
N GLU A 366 -9.93 -17.94 24.90
CA GLU A 366 -10.39 -17.67 26.26
C GLU A 366 -10.49 -16.17 26.59
N ILE A 367 -9.54 -15.35 26.09
CA ILE A 367 -9.45 -13.94 26.47
C ILE A 367 -10.30 -13.04 25.55
N TYR A 368 -11.29 -12.35 26.14
CA TYR A 368 -12.12 -11.32 25.48
C TYR A 368 -11.28 -10.20 24.83
N ASP A 369 -11.59 -9.84 23.58
CA ASP A 369 -10.81 -8.88 22.77
C ASP A 369 -11.58 -7.57 22.45
N GLY A 370 -12.58 -7.23 23.26
CA GLY A 370 -13.46 -6.09 23.01
C GLY A 370 -14.64 -6.42 22.08
N PRO A 371 -15.53 -5.45 21.80
CA PRO A 371 -16.83 -5.70 21.17
C PRO A 371 -16.74 -6.22 19.72
N GLU A 372 -15.60 -6.00 19.05
CA GLU A 372 -15.38 -6.45 17.68
C GLU A 372 -14.81 -7.87 17.61
N GLU A 373 -14.19 -8.37 18.69
CA GLU A 373 -13.65 -9.73 18.80
C GLU A 373 -12.71 -10.15 17.67
N THR A 374 -12.02 -9.18 17.08
CA THR A 374 -11.28 -9.35 15.83
C THR A 374 -10.11 -10.31 15.99
N SER A 375 -9.36 -10.27 17.11
CA SER A 375 -8.28 -11.22 17.34
C SER A 375 -8.79 -12.65 17.50
N ARG A 376 -9.91 -12.86 18.21
CA ARG A 376 -10.49 -14.20 18.40
C ARG A 376 -11.00 -14.77 17.09
N LEU A 377 -11.63 -13.95 16.25
CA LEU A 377 -12.03 -14.34 14.91
C LEU A 377 -10.82 -14.71 14.03
N ASN A 378 -9.76 -13.92 14.07
CA ASN A 378 -8.53 -14.21 13.32
C ASN A 378 -7.89 -15.53 13.78
N ILE A 379 -7.91 -15.82 15.08
CA ILE A 379 -7.42 -17.07 15.64
C ILE A 379 -8.27 -18.28 15.23
N LEU A 380 -9.60 -18.16 15.18
CA LEU A 380 -10.46 -19.22 14.63
C LEU A 380 -10.13 -19.50 13.15
N LYS A 381 -9.94 -18.45 12.35
CA LYS A 381 -9.52 -18.60 10.95
C LYS A 381 -8.14 -19.25 10.83
N THR A 382 -7.23 -18.91 11.73
CA THR A 382 -5.88 -19.49 11.80
C THR A 382 -5.94 -20.98 12.17
N LEU A 383 -6.76 -21.34 13.16
CA LEU A 383 -6.99 -22.73 13.54
C LEU A 383 -7.62 -23.54 12.39
N ARG A 384 -8.61 -22.97 11.71
CA ARG A 384 -9.20 -23.58 10.51
C ARG A 384 -8.13 -23.88 9.47
N GLN A 385 -7.28 -22.89 9.16
CA GLN A 385 -6.21 -23.07 8.18
C GLN A 385 -5.18 -24.09 8.64
N PHE A 386 -4.82 -24.09 9.92
CA PHE A 386 -3.95 -25.10 10.51
C PHE A 386 -4.52 -26.52 10.35
N ILE A 387 -5.82 -26.72 10.60
CA ILE A 387 -6.48 -28.02 10.42
C ILE A 387 -6.40 -28.46 8.96
N LEU A 388 -6.72 -27.56 8.02
CA LEU A 388 -6.71 -27.87 6.58
C LEU A 388 -5.32 -28.25 6.08
N VAL A 389 -4.29 -27.52 6.51
CA VAL A 389 -2.91 -27.69 6.02
C VAL A 389 -2.20 -28.85 6.72
N ALA A 390 -2.40 -29.01 8.03
CA ALA A 390 -1.76 -30.04 8.85
C ALA A 390 -2.63 -31.28 9.07
N TRP A 391 -3.70 -31.47 8.29
CA TRP A 391 -4.72 -32.52 8.45
C TRP A 391 -4.18 -33.92 8.80
N PRO A 392 -3.04 -34.43 8.25
CA PRO A 392 -2.56 -35.77 8.59
C PRO A 392 -2.12 -35.92 10.06
N ARG A 393 -1.83 -34.81 10.74
CA ARG A 393 -1.40 -34.78 12.14
C ARG A 393 -2.50 -34.34 13.11
N ILE A 394 -3.61 -33.82 12.60
CA ILE A 394 -4.73 -33.30 13.40
C ILE A 394 -5.42 -34.37 14.27
N PRO A 395 -5.58 -35.64 13.86
CA PRO A 395 -6.22 -36.65 14.71
C PRO A 395 -5.61 -36.80 16.11
N LEU A 396 -4.31 -36.51 16.27
CA LEU A 396 -3.63 -36.53 17.57
C LEU A 396 -4.11 -35.44 18.55
N TYR A 397 -4.73 -34.39 18.03
CA TYR A 397 -5.14 -33.19 18.77
C TYR A 397 -6.63 -32.88 18.64
N SER A 398 -7.39 -33.70 17.89
CA SER A 398 -8.80 -33.49 17.54
C SER A 398 -9.67 -33.22 18.76
N LEU A 399 -9.62 -34.10 19.76
CA LEU A 399 -10.42 -33.99 20.98
C LEU A 399 -10.03 -32.80 21.84
N TYR A 400 -8.74 -32.45 21.89
CA TYR A 400 -8.27 -31.28 22.64
C TYR A 400 -8.76 -29.98 22.00
N LEU A 401 -8.61 -29.84 20.68
CA LEU A 401 -9.11 -28.69 19.94
C LEU A 401 -10.64 -28.57 20.02
N ALA A 402 -11.36 -29.70 19.94
CA ALA A 402 -12.81 -29.74 20.08
C ALA A 402 -13.27 -29.21 21.44
N LYS A 403 -12.58 -29.59 22.53
CA LYS A 403 -12.87 -29.07 23.89
C LYS A 403 -12.70 -27.56 23.98
N ILE A 404 -11.60 -27.02 23.44
CA ILE A 404 -11.35 -25.57 23.41
C ILE A 404 -12.47 -24.85 22.64
N LEU A 405 -12.84 -25.36 21.47
CA LEU A 405 -13.88 -24.77 20.62
C LEU A 405 -15.27 -24.81 21.26
N LEU A 406 -15.64 -25.93 21.90
CA LEU A 406 -16.93 -26.04 22.59
C LEU A 406 -17.00 -25.15 23.83
N LYS A 407 -15.90 -25.05 24.59
CA LYS A 407 -15.78 -24.08 25.70
C LYS A 407 -15.96 -22.66 25.18
N PHE A 408 -15.27 -22.30 24.09
CA PHE A 408 -15.42 -20.99 23.46
C PHE A 408 -16.86 -20.70 23.03
N ILE A 409 -17.54 -21.64 22.36
CA ILE A 409 -18.95 -21.48 21.96
C ILE A 409 -19.85 -21.30 23.18
N TYR A 410 -19.61 -22.06 24.26
CA TYR A 410 -20.31 -21.90 25.53
C TYR A 410 -20.14 -20.47 26.08
N ASP A 411 -18.89 -20.01 26.18
CA ASP A 411 -18.56 -18.71 26.74
C ASP A 411 -19.21 -17.57 25.95
N ILE A 412 -19.18 -17.63 24.61
CA ILE A 412 -19.87 -16.67 23.74
C ILE A 412 -21.39 -16.74 23.89
N SER A 413 -21.95 -17.94 24.07
CA SER A 413 -23.41 -18.13 24.24
C SER A 413 -23.92 -17.55 25.55
N CYS A 414 -23.09 -17.54 26.59
CA CYS A 414 -23.39 -16.99 27.91
C CYS A 414 -22.92 -15.53 28.05
N ASP A 415 -22.24 -14.99 27.04
CA ASP A 415 -21.63 -13.68 27.08
C ASP A 415 -22.69 -12.56 27.18
N LYS A 416 -22.58 -11.76 28.25
CA LYS A 416 -23.40 -10.57 28.51
C LYS A 416 -22.67 -9.26 28.18
N SER A 417 -21.51 -9.33 27.55
CA SER A 417 -20.72 -8.15 27.14
C SER A 417 -21.42 -7.32 26.06
N THR A 418 -20.81 -6.19 25.72
CA THR A 418 -21.27 -5.26 24.67
C THR A 418 -21.05 -5.79 23.24
N THR A 419 -20.52 -7.00 23.07
CA THR A 419 -20.31 -7.60 21.75
C THR A 419 -21.64 -7.76 20.99
N PRO A 420 -21.77 -7.20 19.77
CA PRO A 420 -23.00 -7.30 18.98
C PRO A 420 -23.37 -8.74 18.64
N ASN A 421 -24.67 -9.06 18.63
CA ASN A 421 -25.15 -10.42 18.28
C ASN A 421 -24.69 -10.91 16.91
N LYS A 422 -24.51 -10.00 15.94
CA LYS A 422 -23.95 -10.32 14.62
C LYS A 422 -22.52 -10.86 14.73
N VAL A 423 -21.68 -10.24 15.56
CA VAL A 423 -20.29 -10.67 15.80
C VAL A 423 -20.29 -12.03 16.51
N LYS A 424 -21.13 -12.21 17.54
CA LYS A 424 -21.28 -13.49 18.25
C LYS A 424 -21.67 -14.63 17.29
N ALA A 425 -22.62 -14.39 16.39
CA ALA A 425 -23.04 -15.37 15.39
C ALA A 425 -21.90 -15.74 14.43
N VAL A 426 -21.09 -14.77 13.98
CA VAL A 426 -19.92 -15.03 13.13
C VAL A 426 -18.87 -15.88 13.86
N LEU A 427 -18.59 -15.58 15.13
CA LEU A 427 -17.65 -16.36 15.94
C LEU A 427 -18.10 -17.80 16.14
N ILE A 428 -19.38 -18.00 16.50
CA ILE A 428 -19.96 -19.34 16.66
C ILE A 428 -19.90 -20.10 15.33
N CYS A 429 -20.25 -19.46 14.22
CA CYS A 429 -20.20 -20.06 12.89
C CYS A 429 -18.78 -20.50 12.51
N GLU A 430 -17.76 -19.66 12.71
CA GLU A 430 -16.38 -20.05 12.41
C GLU A 430 -15.86 -21.16 13.34
N ALA A 431 -16.24 -21.16 14.61
CA ALA A 431 -15.91 -22.24 15.55
C ALA A 431 -16.59 -23.56 15.14
N GLN A 432 -17.86 -23.52 14.73
CA GLN A 432 -18.59 -24.68 14.18
C GLN A 432 -17.88 -25.26 12.96
N LYS A 433 -17.45 -24.42 12.02
CA LYS A 433 -16.66 -24.86 10.85
C LYS A 433 -15.39 -25.59 11.27
N CYS A 434 -14.67 -25.08 12.27
CA CYS A 434 -13.47 -25.76 12.79
C CYS A 434 -13.80 -27.15 13.35
N ILE A 435 -14.86 -27.29 14.15
CA ILE A 435 -15.28 -28.60 14.70
C ILE A 435 -15.68 -29.56 13.57
N LEU A 436 -16.35 -29.07 12.52
CA LEU A 436 -16.68 -29.89 11.35
C LEU A 436 -15.42 -30.42 10.65
N TYR A 437 -14.40 -29.58 10.44
CA TYR A 437 -13.13 -30.06 9.89
C TYR A 437 -12.41 -31.06 10.80
N LEU A 438 -12.52 -30.92 12.13
CA LEU A 438 -12.02 -31.94 13.06
C LEU A 438 -12.78 -33.26 12.90
N LYS A 439 -14.12 -33.24 12.75
CA LYS A 439 -14.93 -34.44 12.46
C LYS A 439 -14.46 -35.11 11.18
N LEU A 440 -14.17 -34.35 10.13
CA LEU A 440 -13.65 -34.90 8.86
C LEU A 440 -12.25 -35.52 8.98
N CYS A 441 -11.41 -35.04 9.89
CA CYS A 441 -10.08 -35.60 10.12
C CYS A 441 -10.10 -36.85 11.01
N ASP A 442 -11.03 -36.93 11.96
CA ASP A 442 -11.07 -37.97 13.01
C ASP A 442 -12.52 -38.32 13.39
N GLU A 443 -13.24 -38.93 12.45
CA GLU A 443 -14.69 -39.11 12.53
C GLU A 443 -15.14 -39.91 13.76
N GLN A 444 -14.51 -41.07 14.02
CA GLN A 444 -14.93 -41.99 15.08
C GLN A 444 -14.80 -41.38 16.49
N ASN A 445 -13.65 -40.77 16.79
CA ASN A 445 -13.41 -40.15 18.09
C ASN A 445 -14.25 -38.86 18.25
N MET A 446 -14.44 -38.11 17.17
CA MET A 446 -15.24 -36.88 17.22
C MET A 446 -16.73 -37.16 17.40
N ILE A 447 -17.31 -38.14 16.72
CA ILE A 447 -18.73 -38.50 16.89
C ILE A 447 -19.00 -38.98 18.32
N SER A 448 -18.18 -39.91 18.83
CA SER A 448 -18.31 -40.41 20.20
C SER A 448 -18.13 -39.30 21.27
N PHE A 449 -17.19 -38.38 21.04
CA PHE A 449 -17.02 -37.23 21.91
C PHE A 449 -18.23 -36.28 21.87
N LEU A 450 -18.76 -35.97 20.69
CA LEU A 450 -19.93 -35.10 20.53
C LEU A 450 -21.20 -35.72 21.15
N GLU A 451 -21.38 -37.04 21.04
CA GLU A 451 -22.42 -37.78 21.77
C GLU A 451 -22.33 -37.59 23.28
N SER A 452 -21.12 -37.70 23.83
CA SER A 452 -20.92 -37.50 25.27
C SER A 452 -21.28 -36.09 25.72
N VAL A 453 -21.04 -35.06 24.89
CA VAL A 453 -21.36 -33.66 25.20
C VAL A 453 -22.87 -33.40 25.12
N GLU A 454 -23.55 -33.97 24.13
CA GLU A 454 -25.00 -33.80 23.96
C GLU A 454 -25.79 -34.31 25.17
N LEU A 455 -25.35 -35.42 25.75
CA LEU A 455 -25.94 -36.00 26.97
C LEU A 455 -25.88 -35.08 28.18
N ILE A 456 -24.87 -34.20 28.25
CA ILE A 456 -24.66 -33.28 29.38
C ILE A 456 -25.66 -32.10 29.31
N LYS A 457 -26.24 -31.80 28.14
CA LYS A 457 -27.23 -30.71 27.93
C LYS A 457 -26.81 -29.35 28.50
N LEU A 458 -25.60 -28.90 28.17
CA LEU A 458 -25.00 -27.68 28.72
C LEU A 458 -25.80 -26.39 28.43
N ASN A 459 -26.21 -26.18 27.17
CA ASN A 459 -27.01 -25.02 26.73
C ASN A 459 -27.72 -25.36 25.40
N SER A 460 -28.86 -24.72 25.11
CA SER A 460 -29.64 -24.88 23.86
C SER A 460 -28.81 -24.60 22.61
N ILE A 461 -27.92 -23.60 22.66
CA ILE A 461 -27.03 -23.26 21.55
C ILE A 461 -26.02 -24.38 21.30
N ILE A 462 -25.41 -24.94 22.36
CA ILE A 462 -24.47 -26.05 22.22
C ILE A 462 -25.17 -27.30 21.71
N THR A 463 -26.35 -27.62 22.23
CA THR A 463 -27.11 -28.77 21.76
C THR A 463 -27.48 -28.63 20.28
N HIS A 464 -27.87 -27.43 19.84
CA HIS A 464 -28.13 -27.13 18.42
C HIS A 464 -26.85 -27.27 17.58
N VAL A 465 -25.74 -26.68 18.03
CA VAL A 465 -24.44 -26.80 17.35
C VAL A 465 -24.03 -28.27 17.19
N VAL A 466 -24.13 -29.05 18.26
CA VAL A 466 -23.74 -30.47 18.26
C VAL A 466 -24.66 -31.29 17.36
N SER A 467 -25.97 -31.06 17.40
CA SER A 467 -26.93 -31.74 16.51
C SER A 467 -26.72 -31.39 15.04
N ASP A 468 -26.42 -30.12 14.75
CA ASP A 468 -26.11 -29.66 13.38
C ASP A 468 -24.86 -30.38 12.85
N ILE A 469 -23.77 -30.38 13.61
CA ILE A 469 -22.49 -31.00 13.19
C ILE A 469 -22.64 -32.51 12.99
N LYS A 470 -23.47 -33.17 13.81
CA LYS A 470 -23.78 -34.59 13.65
C LYS A 470 -24.58 -34.88 12.38
N SER A 471 -25.66 -34.13 12.16
CA SER A 471 -26.56 -34.33 11.00
C SER A 471 -25.92 -34.04 9.65
N HIS A 472 -24.83 -33.27 9.61
CA HIS A 472 -24.07 -33.04 8.40
C HIS A 472 -23.13 -34.24 8.13
N ASP A 473 -23.66 -35.25 7.43
CA ASP A 473 -22.88 -36.35 6.82
C ASP A 473 -22.34 -35.98 5.42
N SER A 474 -22.84 -34.88 4.84
CA SER A 474 -22.37 -34.28 3.58
C SER A 474 -22.50 -32.75 3.63
N CYS A 475 -21.38 -32.06 3.35
CA CYS A 475 -21.11 -30.63 3.60
C CYS A 475 -21.89 -29.57 2.77
N GLU A 476 -23.15 -29.78 2.36
CA GLU A 476 -23.82 -28.85 1.44
C GLU A 476 -24.63 -27.72 2.09
N SER A 477 -24.97 -27.78 3.39
CA SER A 477 -25.94 -26.86 4.01
C SER A 477 -25.37 -25.71 4.86
N LEU A 478 -24.09 -25.76 5.23
CA LEU A 478 -23.36 -24.57 5.68
C LEU A 478 -22.65 -24.02 4.45
N THR A 479 -22.60 -22.70 4.27
CA THR A 479 -21.76 -22.02 3.26
C THR A 479 -20.28 -22.24 3.59
N LEU A 480 -19.87 -23.50 3.51
CA LEU A 480 -18.52 -23.98 3.62
C LEU A 480 -17.88 -23.78 2.26
N ASP A 481 -16.61 -23.43 2.27
CA ASP A 481 -15.82 -23.34 1.06
C ASP A 481 -15.69 -24.74 0.44
N VAL A 482 -16.48 -24.99 -0.60
CA VAL A 482 -16.59 -26.27 -1.30
C VAL A 482 -15.22 -26.72 -1.79
N ASP A 483 -14.37 -25.78 -2.22
CA ASP A 483 -13.02 -26.06 -2.69
C ASP A 483 -12.12 -26.59 -1.55
N SER A 484 -12.19 -25.99 -0.37
CA SER A 484 -11.45 -26.46 0.82
C SER A 484 -11.90 -27.86 1.29
N ILE A 485 -13.21 -28.16 1.19
CA ILE A 485 -13.74 -29.49 1.54
C ILE A 485 -13.35 -30.52 0.49
N CYS A 486 -13.52 -30.22 -0.80
CA CYS A 486 -13.08 -31.10 -1.88
C CYS A 486 -11.58 -31.38 -1.78
N LEU A 487 -10.77 -30.37 -1.46
CA LEU A 487 -9.34 -30.54 -1.22
C LEU A 487 -9.07 -31.50 -0.06
N LEU A 488 -9.78 -31.35 1.07
CA LEU A 488 -9.57 -32.19 2.25
C LEU A 488 -10.09 -33.61 2.05
N LEU A 489 -11.28 -33.78 1.46
CA LEU A 489 -11.85 -35.09 1.12
C LEU A 489 -11.01 -35.83 0.06
N ASN A 490 -10.50 -35.13 -0.95
CA ASN A 490 -9.59 -35.72 -1.94
C ASN A 490 -8.26 -36.16 -1.30
N LYS A 491 -7.78 -35.40 -0.30
CA LYS A 491 -6.55 -35.72 0.44
C LYS A 491 -6.73 -36.87 1.44
N VAL A 492 -7.91 -37.02 2.04
CA VAL A 492 -8.23 -38.09 3.01
C VAL A 492 -8.57 -39.42 2.33
N LYS A 493 -9.04 -39.40 1.06
CA LYS A 493 -9.37 -40.61 0.28
C LYS A 493 -8.16 -41.26 -0.44
N LEU A 494 -6.97 -40.65 -0.35
CA LEU A 494 -5.68 -41.19 -0.80
C LEU A 494 -4.93 -41.77 0.40
#